data_AF-W6W1Q0-F1
#
_entry.id   AF-W6W1Q0-F1
#
_cell.length_a   1.000
_cell.length_b   1.000
_cell.length_c   1.000
_cell.angle_alpha   90.00
_cell.angle_beta   90.00
_cell.angle_gamma   90.00
#
_symmetry.space_group_name_H-M   'P 1'
#
loop_
_entity.id
_entity.type
_entity.pdbx_description
1 polymer ?
#
loop_
_entity_poly.entity_id
_entity_poly.type
_entity_poly.pdbx_seq_one_letter_code
_entity_poly.pdbx_strand_id
1 'polypeptide(L)' 'MTAFTALLRAMIENLPEQSAGDRAAVYQRVRDKLIYQLEKRDPPLSEEQIQRQVMKMRDAILLIEQDYADS' A
#
# COMPACT_ATOMS: atom_id res chain seq x y z
N MET A 1 -13.50 -3.74 -2.36
CA MET A 1 -12.49 -2.67 -2.53
C MET A 1 -11.96 -2.30 -1.15
N THR A 2 -11.03 -3.04 -0.52
CA THR A 2 -10.80 -2.77 0.93
C THR A 2 -9.48 -3.23 1.57
N ALA A 3 -8.87 -4.36 1.18
CA ALA A 3 -7.80 -4.94 2.00
C ALA A 3 -6.56 -4.04 2.14
N PHE A 4 -6.04 -3.48 1.03
CA PHE A 4 -4.88 -2.58 1.09
C PHE A 4 -5.21 -1.24 1.74
N THR A 5 -6.38 -0.66 1.44
CA THR A 5 -6.82 0.59 2.06
C THR A 5 -6.92 0.46 3.58
N ALA A 6 -7.56 -0.61 4.08
CA ALA A 6 -7.70 -0.85 5.51
C ALA A 6 -6.34 -1.10 6.18
N LEU A 7 -5.47 -1.89 5.55
CA LEU A 7 -4.11 -2.12 6.06
C LEU A 7 -3.31 -0.82 6.15
N LEU A 8 -3.30 -0.02 5.09
CA LEU A 8 -2.55 1.23 5.02
C LEU A 8 -3.09 2.25 6.02
N ARG A 9 -4.41 2.41 6.13
CA ARG A 9 -5.03 3.28 7.15
C ARG A 9 -4.63 2.86 8.56
N ALA A 10 -4.76 1.57 8.89
CA ALA A 10 -4.35 1.08 10.20
C ALA A 10 -2.87 1.36 10.49
N MET A 11 -1.98 1.23 9.50
CA MET A 11 -0.56 1.57 9.69
C MET A 11 -0.32 3.07 9.87
N ILE A 12 -1.05 3.92 9.15
CA ILE A 12 -0.95 5.38 9.24
C ILE A 12 -1.52 5.91 10.55
N GLU A 13 -2.65 5.36 11.02
CA GLU A 13 -3.28 5.70 12.29
C GLU A 13 -2.36 5.45 13.49
N ASN A 14 -1.39 4.54 13.35
CA ASN A 14 -0.39 4.24 14.37
C ASN A 14 0.86 5.14 14.30
N LEU A 15 0.97 6.05 13.32
CA LEU A 15 2.10 6.98 13.25
C LEU A 15 1.95 8.10 14.29
N PRO A 16 3.06 8.56 14.92
CA PRO A 16 3.02 9.68 15.85
C PRO A 16 2.48 10.96 15.22
N GLU A 17 2.85 11.19 13.97
CA GLU A 17 2.35 12.24 13.10
C GLU A 17 1.89 11.61 11.79
N GLN A 18 0.77 12.09 11.25
CA GLN A 18 0.22 11.62 9.98
C GLN A 18 0.60 12.59 8.86
N SER A 19 1.82 13.13 8.90
CA SER A 19 2.31 14.06 7.88
C SER A 19 2.37 13.36 6.51
N ALA A 20 2.34 14.13 5.41
CA ALA A 20 2.47 13.56 4.08
C ALA A 20 3.77 12.74 3.90
N GLY A 21 4.86 13.17 4.56
CA GLY A 21 6.14 12.45 4.56
C GLY A 21 6.05 11.10 5.28
N ASP A 22 5.40 11.06 6.44
CA ASP A 22 5.27 9.83 7.23
C ASP A 22 4.36 8.80 6.52
N ARG A 23 3.25 9.26 5.93
CA ARG A 23 2.38 8.42 5.10
C ARG A 23 3.13 7.86 3.89
N ALA A 24 3.91 8.69 3.19
CA ALA A 24 4.73 8.25 2.06
C ALA A 24 5.75 7.16 2.46
N ALA A 25 6.36 7.28 3.63
CA ALA A 25 7.28 6.27 4.15
C ALA A 25 6.58 4.92 4.41
N VAL A 26 5.34 4.94 4.93
CA VAL A 26 4.51 3.73 5.09
C VAL A 26 4.23 3.08 3.73
N TYR A 27 3.79 3.86 2.73
CA TYR A 27 3.49 3.35 1.40
C TYR A 27 4.69 2.67 0.75
N GLN A 28 5.87 3.28 0.82
CA GLN A 28 7.10 2.70 0.28
C GLN A 28 7.43 1.36 0.94
N ARG A 29 7.45 1.30 2.28
CA ARG A 29 7.75 0.06 3.03
C ARG A 29 6.77 -1.07 2.69
N VAL A 30 5.48 -0.77 2.62
CA VAL A 30 4.46 -1.78 2.31
C VAL A 30 4.62 -2.26 0.86
N ARG A 31 4.98 -1.38 -0.08
CA ARG A 31 5.16 -1.73 -1.49
C ARG A 31 6.34 -2.67 -1.66
N ASP A 32 7.46 -2.35 -1.05
CA ASP A 32 8.68 -3.14 -1.17
C ASP A 32 8.49 -4.52 -0.51
N LYS A 33 7.81 -4.55 0.65
CA LYS A 33 7.43 -5.83 1.29
C LYS A 33 6.45 -6.64 0.44
N LEU A 34 5.47 -5.99 -0.20
CA LEU A 34 4.52 -6.67 -1.07
C LEU A 34 5.24 -7.33 -2.25
N ILE A 35 6.09 -6.60 -2.97
CA ILE A 35 6.85 -7.13 -4.10
C ILE A 35 7.68 -8.34 -3.66
N TYR A 36 8.47 -8.18 -2.60
CA TYR A 36 9.29 -9.26 -2.05
C TYR A 36 8.48 -10.51 -1.69
N GLN A 37 7.29 -10.35 -1.10
CA GLN A 37 6.42 -11.48 -0.73
C GLN A 37 5.81 -12.17 -1.96
N LEU A 38 5.44 -11.40 -2.98
CA LEU A 38 4.86 -11.95 -4.21
C LEU A 38 5.90 -12.72 -5.04
N GLU A 39 7.14 -12.23 -5.09
CA GLU A 39 8.27 -12.90 -5.75
C GLU A 39 8.67 -14.22 -5.05
N LYS A 40 8.58 -14.25 -3.71
CA LYS A 40 8.93 -15.44 -2.91
C LYS A 40 7.78 -16.42 -2.72
N ARG A 41 6.63 -16.16 -3.34
CA ARG A 41 5.45 -17.02 -3.20
C ARG A 41 5.68 -18.37 -3.88
N ASP A 42 5.18 -19.43 -3.28
CA ASP A 42 5.20 -20.78 -3.86
C ASP A 42 3.75 -21.28 -4.07
N PRO A 43 3.29 -21.54 -5.31
CA PRO A 43 4.02 -21.32 -6.57
C PRO A 43 4.20 -19.82 -6.89
N PRO A 44 5.25 -19.47 -7.68
CA PRO A 44 5.52 -18.10 -8.06
C PRO A 44 4.36 -17.52 -8.85
N LEU A 45 4.03 -16.26 -8.55
CA LEU A 45 3.06 -15.51 -9.32
C LEU A 45 3.66 -15.11 -10.66
N SER A 46 2.82 -15.04 -11.69
CA SER A 46 3.24 -14.43 -12.95
C SER A 46 3.46 -12.92 -12.76
N GLU A 47 4.32 -12.33 -13.59
CA GLU A 47 4.58 -10.88 -13.56
C GLU A 47 3.28 -10.08 -13.67
N GLU A 48 2.34 -10.51 -14.52
CA GLU A 48 1.03 -9.85 -14.67
C GLU A 48 0.21 -9.90 -13.37
N GLN A 49 0.25 -11.02 -12.62
CA GLN A 49 -0.40 -11.12 -11.32
C GLN A 49 0.26 -10.20 -10.28
N ILE A 50 1.58 -10.08 -10.30
CA ILE A 50 2.32 -9.16 -9.43
C ILE A 50 1.93 -7.72 -9.73
N GLN A 51 1.94 -7.32 -11.01
CA GLN A 51 1.56 -5.98 -11.44
C GLN A 51 0.12 -5.63 -11.04
N ARG A 52 -0.83 -6.59 -11.16
CA ARG A 52 -2.20 -6.40 -10.68
C ARG A 52 -2.28 -6.09 -9.18
N GLN A 53 -1.45 -6.73 -8.34
CA GLN A 53 -1.44 -6.42 -6.91
C GLN A 53 -0.80 -5.06 -6.62
N VAL A 54 0.27 -4.71 -7.33
CA VAL A 54 0.91 -3.39 -7.23
C VAL A 54 -0.06 -2.28 -7.64
N MET A 55 -0.84 -2.47 -8.71
CA MET A 55 -1.87 -1.52 -9.14
C MET A 55 -2.95 -1.32 -8.07
N LYS A 56 -3.50 -2.41 -7.51
CA LYS A 56 -4.49 -2.32 -6.43
C LYS A 56 -3.96 -1.59 -5.20
N MET A 57 -2.67 -1.75 -4.88
CA MET A 57 -2.04 -1.01 -3.80
C MET A 57 -1.89 0.48 -4.14
N ARG A 58 -1.53 0.82 -5.38
CA ARG A 58 -1.45 2.22 -5.86
C ARG A 58 -2.82 2.90 -5.82
N ASP A 59 -3.87 2.23 -6.26
CA ASP A 59 -5.24 2.76 -6.20
C ASP A 59 -5.66 3.04 -4.75
N ALA A 60 -5.32 2.14 -3.82
CA ALA A 60 -5.58 2.36 -2.40
C ALA A 60 -4.85 3.57 -1.83
N ILE A 61 -3.59 3.83 -2.26
CA ILE A 61 -2.84 5.03 -1.86
C ILE A 61 -3.54 6.29 -2.38
N LEU A 62 -3.96 6.30 -3.64
CA LEU A 62 -4.65 7.45 -4.24
C LEU A 62 -5.93 7.79 -3.46
N LEU A 63 -6.73 6.78 -3.11
CA LEU A 63 -7.94 6.97 -2.31
C LEU A 63 -7.63 7.55 -0.92
N ILE A 64 -6.58 7.06 -0.26
CA ILE A 64 -6.19 7.58 1.06
C ILE A 64 -5.73 9.03 0.95
N GLU A 65 -4.86 9.34 -0.01
CA GLU A 65 -4.34 10.69 -0.16
C GLU A 65 -5.41 11.69 -0.61
N GLN A 66 -6.40 11.26 -1.39
CA GLN A 66 -7.56 12.07 -1.71
C GLN A 66 -8.36 12.39 -0.44
N ASP A 67 -8.64 11.40 0.41
CA ASP A 67 -9.36 11.63 1.67
C ASP A 67 -8.60 12.61 2.60
N TYR A 68 -7.26 12.56 2.62
CA TYR A 68 -6.44 13.53 3.37
C TYR A 68 -6.38 14.92 2.73
N ALA A 69 -6.59 15.05 1.42
CA ALA A 69 -6.63 16.34 0.74
C ALA A 69 -7.99 17.02 0.86
N ASP A 70 -9.06 16.23 1.01
CA ASP A 70 -10.44 16.68 1.19
C ASP A 70 -10.79 16.97 2.67
N SER A 71 -9.90 16.67 3.61
CA SER A 71 -10.05 16.89 5.08
C SER A 71 -9.37 18.17 5.55
#